data_AF-A0A0S2EWY1-F1
#
_entry.id   AF-A0A0S2EWY1-F1
#
_cell.length_a   1.000
_cell.length_b   1.000
_cell.length_c   1.000
_cell.angle_alpha   90.00
_cell.angle_beta   90.00
_cell.angle_gamma   90.00
#
_symmetry.space_group_name_H-M   'P 1'
#
loop_
_entity.id
_entity.type
_entity.pdbx_description
1 polymer ?
#
loop_
_entity_poly.entity_id
_entity_poly.type
_entity_poly.pdbx_seq_one_letter_code
_entity_poly.pdbx_strand_id
1 'polypeptide(L)'
;MLFNATPASDTGLPVVTHLGDEPSLSPLALADWCAEIGRTTADVLAVLFKLPAKPSTLALFEAEMREEVGAAIDAITRATDEKRSYLIQVAWVAFDRRLALHRRALPYGGSA
;
A
#
# COMPACT_ATOMS: atom_id res chain seq x y z
N MET A 1 -39.15 26.85 -33.61
CA MET A 1 -39.02 27.87 -32.56
C MET A 1 -40.23 27.77 -31.65
N LEU A 2 -40.01 27.51 -30.35
CA LEU A 2 -40.82 27.98 -29.22
C LEU A 2 -40.14 27.46 -27.94
N PHE A 3 -39.78 28.41 -27.08
CA PHE A 3 -39.13 28.21 -25.79
C PHE A 3 -40.15 27.68 -24.77
N ASN A 4 -39.69 26.88 -23.81
CA ASN A 4 -40.33 26.84 -22.50
C ASN A 4 -39.25 26.81 -21.42
N ALA A 5 -39.32 27.76 -20.48
CA ALA A 5 -38.41 27.95 -19.37
C ALA A 5 -39.23 28.14 -18.10
N THR A 6 -38.96 27.36 -17.05
CA THR A 6 -39.11 27.71 -15.62
C THR A 6 -38.49 26.58 -14.75
N PRO A 7 -38.12 26.80 -13.47
CA PRO A 7 -36.78 27.22 -13.09
C PRO A 7 -36.12 26.32 -12.01
N ALA A 8 -34.93 26.75 -11.58
CA ALA A 8 -33.98 26.09 -10.68
C ALA A 8 -34.50 25.66 -9.29
N SER A 9 -33.94 24.55 -8.81
CA SER A 9 -33.58 24.30 -7.41
C SER A 9 -32.25 23.53 -7.48
N ASP A 10 -31.11 24.20 -7.52
CA ASP A 10 -30.38 24.82 -6.40
C ASP A 10 -29.94 23.86 -5.28
N THR A 11 -29.54 22.66 -5.68
CA THR A 11 -28.50 21.91 -4.97
C THR A 11 -27.51 21.34 -5.97
N GLY A 12 -26.46 22.11 -6.23
CA GLY A 12 -25.28 21.66 -6.98
C GLY A 12 -24.50 20.59 -6.22
N LEU A 13 -25.05 19.38 -6.16
CA LEU A 13 -24.28 18.19 -5.84
C LEU A 13 -24.27 17.31 -7.09
N PRO A 14 -23.11 17.06 -7.73
CA PRO A 14 -23.03 15.97 -8.68
C PRO A 14 -23.34 14.70 -7.89
N VAL A 15 -24.51 14.11 -8.14
CA VAL A 15 -24.76 12.70 -7.83
C VAL A 15 -23.80 11.93 -8.72
N VAL A 16 -22.63 11.59 -8.17
CA VAL A 16 -21.72 10.65 -8.81
C VAL A 16 -22.32 9.27 -8.62
N THR A 17 -23.32 8.96 -9.44
CA THR A 17 -23.67 7.58 -9.79
C THR A 17 -22.57 7.02 -10.67
N HIS A 18 -21.56 6.39 -10.06
CA HIS A 18 -20.78 5.32 -10.69
C HIS A 18 -20.45 4.25 -9.65
N LEU A 19 -21.47 3.46 -9.30
CA LEU A 19 -21.25 2.05 -8.98
C LEU A 19 -20.82 1.36 -10.29
N GLY A 20 -19.66 0.70 -10.30
CA GLY A 20 -19.49 -0.46 -11.17
C GLY A 20 -18.30 -0.55 -12.12
N ASP A 21 -17.20 0.16 -11.91
CA ASP A 21 -15.92 -0.23 -12.53
C ASP A 21 -14.94 -0.63 -11.43
N GLU A 22 -14.70 -1.94 -11.27
CA GLU A 22 -13.55 -2.38 -10.51
C GLU A 22 -12.30 -1.80 -11.18
N PRO A 23 -11.37 -1.16 -10.45
CA PRO A 23 -10.09 -0.82 -11.02
C PRO A 23 -9.37 -2.14 -11.32
N SER A 24 -9.51 -2.64 -12.56
CA SER A 24 -8.75 -3.78 -13.04
C SER A 24 -7.33 -3.30 -13.28
N LEU A 25 -6.56 -3.14 -12.20
CA LEU A 25 -5.13 -2.89 -12.28
C LEU A 25 -4.53 -3.98 -13.16
N SER A 26 -3.74 -3.57 -14.16
CA SER A 26 -2.95 -4.51 -14.93
C SER A 26 -2.08 -5.34 -13.97
N PRO A 27 -1.73 -6.60 -14.31
CA PRO A 27 -0.89 -7.43 -13.44
C PRO A 27 0.41 -6.74 -13.00
N LEU A 28 1.01 -5.94 -13.87
CA LEU A 28 2.20 -5.14 -13.57
C LEU A 28 1.89 -4.03 -12.57
N ALA A 29 0.84 -3.25 -12.81
CA ALA A 29 0.44 -2.17 -11.91
C ALA A 29 0.08 -2.69 -10.50
N LEU A 30 -0.50 -3.89 -10.43
CA LEU A 30 -0.81 -4.55 -9.16
C LEU A 30 0.47 -5.00 -8.43
N ALA A 31 1.43 -5.58 -9.14
CA ALA A 31 2.71 -5.95 -8.56
C ALA A 31 3.50 -4.73 -8.07
N ASP A 32 3.49 -3.63 -8.83
CA ASP A 32 4.14 -2.37 -8.45
C ASP A 32 3.49 -1.75 -7.21
N TRP A 33 2.15 -1.79 -7.12
CA TRP A 33 1.43 -1.35 -5.93
C TRP A 33 1.80 -2.18 -4.70
N CYS A 34 1.84 -3.52 -4.80
CA CYS A 34 2.29 -4.36 -3.69
C CYS A 34 3.75 -4.08 -3.30
N ALA A 35 4.63 -3.86 -4.27
CA ALA A 35 6.01 -3.49 -4.01
C ALA A 35 6.14 -2.12 -3.31
N GLU A 36 5.26 -1.16 -3.62
CA GLU A 36 5.19 0.13 -2.93
C GLU A 36 4.77 -0.01 -1.47
N ILE A 37 3.79 -0.88 -1.18
CA ILE A 37 3.40 -1.21 0.20
C ILE A 37 4.62 -1.71 0.96
N GLY A 38 5.33 -2.71 0.42
CA GLY A 38 6.53 -3.25 1.06
C GLY A 38 7.61 -2.20 1.34
N ARG A 39 7.87 -1.31 0.37
CA ARG A 39 8.83 -0.19 0.55
C ARG A 39 8.37 0.76 1.65
N THR A 40 7.10 1.15 1.64
CA THR A 40 6.50 2.02 2.65
C THR A 40 6.57 1.40 4.04
N THR A 41 6.25 0.11 4.18
CA THR A 41 6.35 -0.62 5.45
C THR A 41 7.78 -0.63 6.00
N ALA A 42 8.80 -0.78 5.13
CA ALA A 42 10.20 -0.70 5.54
C ALA A 42 10.62 0.73 5.98
N ASP A 43 10.10 1.75 5.31
CA ASP A 43 10.33 3.15 5.67
C ASP A 43 9.69 3.48 7.03
N VAL A 44 8.46 3.02 7.28
CA VAL A 44 7.78 3.15 8.58
C VAL A 44 8.59 2.47 9.68
N LEU A 45 9.06 1.23 9.48
CA LEU A 45 9.92 0.54 10.44
C LEU A 45 11.18 1.36 10.75
N ALA A 46 11.84 1.90 9.72
CA ALA A 46 13.08 2.66 9.88
C ALA A 46 12.88 3.97 10.66
N VAL A 47 11.72 4.61 10.52
CA VAL A 47 11.34 5.82 11.25
C VAL A 47 10.97 5.50 12.70
N LEU A 48 10.15 4.46 12.91
CA LEU A 48 9.67 4.08 14.25
C LEU A 48 10.76 3.44 15.11
N PHE A 49 11.62 2.64 14.50
CA PHE A 49 12.66 1.90 15.19
C PHE A 49 14.02 2.28 14.61
N LYS A 50 14.89 2.87 15.43
CA LYS A 50 16.29 3.12 15.04
C LYS A 50 16.90 1.82 14.53
N LEU A 51 17.38 1.84 13.29
CA LEU A 51 18.01 0.69 12.68
C LEU A 51 19.49 0.62 13.07
N PRO A 52 20.03 -0.58 13.36
CA PRO A 52 19.33 -1.87 13.34
C PRO A 52 18.39 -2.06 14.55
N ALA A 53 17.14 -2.44 14.26
CA ALA A 53 16.17 -2.81 15.30
C ALA A 53 16.57 -4.13 15.97
N LYS A 54 16.11 -4.35 17.21
CA LYS A 54 16.28 -5.64 17.90
C LYS A 54 15.57 -6.76 17.12
N PRO A 55 16.12 -7.98 17.04
CA PRO A 55 15.50 -9.08 16.31
C PRO A 55 14.06 -9.39 16.74
N SER A 56 13.77 -9.31 18.05
CA SER A 56 12.42 -9.54 18.57
C SER A 56 11.41 -8.47 18.15
N THR A 57 11.82 -7.20 18.13
CA THR A 57 11.00 -6.08 17.65
C THR A 57 10.73 -6.22 16.15
N LEU A 58 11.75 -6.59 15.37
CA LEU A 58 11.62 -6.81 13.94
C LEU A 58 10.66 -7.97 13.65
N ALA A 59 10.80 -9.10 14.34
CA ALA A 59 9.95 -10.27 14.14
C ALA A 59 8.48 -9.98 14.48
N LEU A 60 8.22 -9.25 15.58
CA LEU A 60 6.86 -8.84 15.94
C LEU A 60 6.25 -7.92 14.88
N PHE A 61 7.00 -6.90 14.47
CA PHE A 61 6.55 -5.95 13.44
C PHE A 61 6.27 -6.64 12.10
N GLU A 62 7.15 -7.54 11.66
CA GLU A 62 6.95 -8.28 10.41
C GLU A 62 5.72 -9.17 10.46
N ALA A 63 5.42 -9.80 11.60
CA ALA A 63 4.23 -10.64 11.76
C ALA A 63 2.95 -9.81 11.66
N GLU A 64 2.86 -8.71 12.41
CA GLU A 64 1.69 -7.80 12.39
C GLU A 64 1.49 -7.19 11.00
N MET A 65 2.56 -6.70 10.37
CA MET A 65 2.45 -6.08 9.05
C MET A 65 2.14 -7.07 7.93
N ARG A 66 2.59 -8.33 8.02
CA ARG A 66 2.20 -9.36 7.02
C ARG A 66 0.70 -9.60 7.02
N GLU A 67 0.09 -9.63 8.20
CA GLU A 67 -1.35 -9.83 8.34
C GLU A 67 -2.12 -8.64 7.74
N GLU A 68 -1.76 -7.42 8.15
CA GLU A 68 -2.38 -6.17 7.69
C GLU A 68 -2.24 -5.99 6.16
N VAL A 69 -1.05 -6.21 5.61
CA VAL A 69 -0.84 -6.12 4.15
C VAL A 69 -1.61 -7.20 3.42
N GLY A 70 -1.65 -8.42 3.96
CA GLY A 70 -2.44 -9.50 3.41
C GLY A 70 -3.94 -9.16 3.38
N ALA A 71 -4.46 -8.50 4.41
CA ALA A 71 -5.86 -8.06 4.47
C ALA A 71 -6.13 -6.92 3.47
N ALA A 72 -5.22 -5.95 3.35
CA ALA A 72 -5.34 -4.86 2.39
C ALA A 72 -5.34 -5.35 0.93
N ILE A 73 -4.45 -6.30 0.59
CA ILE A 73 -4.42 -6.93 -0.73
C ILE A 73 -5.74 -7.64 -1.03
N ASP A 74 -6.25 -8.41 -0.07
CA ASP A 74 -7.50 -9.16 -0.26
C ASP A 74 -8.70 -8.24 -0.48
N ALA A 75 -8.82 -7.19 0.34
CA ALA A 75 -9.91 -6.21 0.24
C ALA A 75 -9.97 -5.51 -1.12
N ILE A 76 -8.83 -5.23 -1.74
CA ILE A 76 -8.73 -4.48 -3.00
C ILE A 76 -8.85 -5.41 -4.22
N THR A 77 -8.32 -6.62 -4.14
CA THR A 77 -8.15 -7.48 -5.32
C THR A 77 -9.11 -8.66 -5.38
N ARG A 78 -9.77 -9.01 -4.26
CA ARG A 78 -10.58 -10.24 -4.11
C ARG A 78 -9.84 -11.46 -4.65
N ALA A 79 -8.52 -11.51 -4.42
CA ALA A 79 -7.63 -12.50 -4.99
C ALA A 79 -7.89 -13.88 -4.39
N THR A 80 -7.66 -14.92 -5.19
CA THR A 80 -7.54 -16.28 -4.64
C THR A 80 -6.38 -16.36 -3.66
N ASP A 81 -6.39 -17.35 -2.76
CA ASP A 81 -5.31 -17.55 -1.78
C ASP A 81 -3.91 -17.64 -2.42
N GLU A 82 -3.80 -18.32 -3.56
CA GLU A 82 -2.55 -18.41 -4.32
C GLU A 82 -2.08 -17.04 -4.83
N LYS A 83 -2.98 -16.26 -5.43
CA LYS A 83 -2.67 -14.93 -5.95
C LYS A 83 -2.35 -13.97 -4.81
N ARG A 84 -3.08 -14.04 -3.69
CA ARG A 84 -2.82 -13.26 -2.48
C ARG A 84 -1.44 -13.58 -1.91
N SER A 85 -1.08 -14.85 -1.79
CA SER A 85 0.24 -15.30 -1.32
C SER A 85 1.37 -14.75 -2.21
N TYR A 86 1.20 -14.83 -3.53
CA TYR A 86 2.15 -14.25 -4.48
C TYR A 86 2.31 -12.72 -4.30
N LEU A 87 1.21 -11.98 -4.18
CA LEU A 87 1.25 -10.53 -4.03
C LEU A 87 1.88 -10.09 -2.69
N ILE A 88 1.60 -10.81 -1.60
CA ILE A 88 2.27 -10.63 -0.31
C ILE A 88 3.78 -10.85 -0.45
N GLN A 89 4.19 -11.88 -1.19
CA GLN A 89 5.60 -12.17 -1.44
C GLN A 89 6.28 -11.03 -2.22
N VAL A 90 5.63 -10.46 -3.23
CA VAL A 90 6.15 -9.28 -3.96
C VAL A 90 6.39 -8.11 -3.01
N ALA A 91 5.42 -7.81 -2.13
CA ALA A 91 5.57 -6.77 -1.11
C ALA A 91 6.76 -7.07 -0.19
N TRP A 92 6.93 -8.32 0.26
CA TRP A 92 7.99 -8.65 1.23
C TRP A 92 9.39 -8.64 0.64
N VAL A 93 9.54 -9.02 -0.63
CA VAL A 93 10.83 -8.86 -1.34
C VAL A 93 11.21 -7.38 -1.44
N ALA A 94 10.24 -6.50 -1.69
CA ALA A 94 10.47 -5.06 -1.75
C ALA A 94 10.82 -4.47 -0.37
N PHE A 95 10.13 -4.92 0.68
CA PHE A 95 10.41 -4.61 2.08
C PHE A 95 11.87 -4.97 2.46
N ASP A 96 12.28 -6.22 2.25
CA ASP A 96 13.61 -6.71 2.63
C ASP A 96 14.72 -5.91 1.93
N ARG A 97 14.54 -5.63 0.64
CA ARG A 97 15.48 -4.82 -0.15
C ARG A 97 15.59 -3.41 0.38
N ARG A 98 14.45 -2.76 0.68
CA ARG A 98 14.42 -1.39 1.21
C ARG A 98 15.02 -1.31 2.62
N LEU A 99 14.72 -2.29 3.47
CA LEU A 99 15.31 -2.40 4.80
C LEU A 99 16.83 -2.60 4.75
N ALA A 100 17.33 -3.40 3.81
CA ALA A 100 18.76 -3.55 3.57
C ALA A 100 19.43 -2.24 3.13
N LEU A 101 18.75 -1.41 2.33
CA LEU A 101 19.24 -0.07 1.96
C LEU A 101 19.35 0.85 3.18
N HIS A 102 18.33 0.89 4.05
CA HIS A 102 18.39 1.66 5.29
C HIS A 102 19.56 1.24 6.18
N ARG A 103 19.77 -0.07 6.35
CA ARG A 103 20.90 -0.61 7.12
C ARG A 103 22.26 -0.22 6.52
N ARG A 104 22.36 -0.17 5.18
CA ARG A 104 23.58 0.24 4.46
C ARG A 104 23.82 1.74 4.46
N ALA A 105 22.81 2.57 4.69
CA ALA A 105 22.94 4.03 4.74
C ALA A 105 23.47 4.56 6.08
N LEU A 106 23.66 3.68 7.08
CA LEU A 106 24.20 4.02 8.40
C LEU A 106 25.70 4.36 8.52
N PRO A 107 26.64 4.12 7.56
CA PRO A 107 28.07 4.27 7.82
C PRO A 107 28.60 5.71 7.83
N TYR A 108 27.75 6.74 7.77
CA TYR A 108 28.17 8.15 7.92
C TYR A 108 27.44 8.93 9.05
N GLY A 109 26.65 8.24 9.88
CA GLY A 109 26.06 8.84 11.09
C GLY A 109 27.04 8.76 12.25
N GLY A 110 27.89 9.78 12.37
CA GLY A 110 29.00 9.84 13.33
C GLY A 110 28.62 9.54 14.79
N SER A 111 29.57 8.90 15.46
CA SER A 111 29.76 9.04 16.90
C SER A 111 29.87 10.53 17.27
N ALA A 112 28.95 10.98 18.12
CA ALA A 112 29.10 12.16 18.97
C ALA A 112 28.57 11.79 20.36
#